data_AF-A0A1J9PLE4-F1
#
_entry.id   AF-A0A1J9PLE4-F1
#
_cell.length_a   1.000
_cell.length_b   1.000
_cell.length_c   1.000
_cell.angle_alpha   90.00
_cell.angle_beta   90.00
_cell.angle_gamma   90.00
#
_symmetry.space_group_name_H-M   'P 1'
#
loop_
_entity.id
_entity.type
_entity.pdbx_description
1 polymer ?
#
loop_
_entity_poly.entity_id
_entity_poly.type
_entity_poly.pdbx_seq_one_letter_code
_entity_poly.pdbx_strand_id
1 'polypeptide(L)'
;MVKLLSSLQNQIVNMEQQACGEVQAERAAYYKVRAEKSTPTSALKVVLGNVCCQVVERHIVRNLRQIFTLTDVLAFSDKEVELIASEPNRQAKRVEDP
;
A
#
# COMPACT_ATOMS: atom_id res chain seq x y z
N MET A 1 -32.81 44.41 -26.19
CA MET A 1 -33.12 42.99 -26.48
C MET A 1 -31.89 42.09 -26.33
N VAL A 2 -30.77 42.37 -27.03
CA VAL A 2 -29.55 41.53 -26.99
C VAL A 2 -28.97 41.33 -25.57
N LYS A 3 -28.91 42.39 -24.75
CA LYS A 3 -28.41 42.33 -23.35
C LYS A 3 -29.30 41.49 -22.40
N LEU A 4 -30.60 41.47 -22.67
CA LEU A 4 -31.57 40.69 -21.87
C LEU A 4 -31.44 39.21 -22.21
N LEU A 5 -31.33 38.87 -23.50
CA LEU A 5 -31.14 37.49 -23.96
C LEU A 5 -29.81 36.89 -23.47
N SER A 6 -28.74 37.69 -23.45
CA SER A 6 -27.44 37.24 -22.92
C SER A 6 -27.44 37.09 -21.40
N SER A 7 -28.17 37.92 -20.65
CA SER A 7 -28.39 37.69 -19.21
C SER A 7 -29.21 36.44 -18.93
N LEU A 8 -30.26 36.18 -19.72
CA LEU A 8 -31.09 34.97 -19.60
C LEU A 8 -30.30 33.70 -19.97
N GLN A 9 -29.44 33.76 -20.99
CA GLN A 9 -28.56 32.65 -21.36
C GLN A 9 -27.56 32.28 -20.26
N ASN A 10 -27.03 33.27 -19.54
CA ASN A 10 -26.18 33.03 -18.37
C ASN A 10 -26.94 32.48 -17.16
N GLN A 11 -28.28 32.54 -17.19
CA GLN A 11 -29.16 32.02 -16.13
C GLN A 11 -29.67 30.60 -16.42
N ILE A 12 -29.57 30.14 -17.67
CA ILE A 12 -29.88 28.76 -18.07
C ILE A 12 -28.68 27.89 -17.67
N VAL A 13 -28.74 27.40 -16.43
CA VAL A 13 -27.76 26.46 -15.90
C VAL A 13 -28.04 25.08 -16.50
N ASN A 14 -27.00 24.46 -17.06
CA ASN A 14 -27.07 23.06 -17.44
C ASN A 14 -27.00 22.20 -16.16
N MET A 15 -28.17 21.80 -15.67
CA MET A 15 -28.33 21.03 -14.44
C MET A 15 -27.59 19.68 -14.49
N GLU A 16 -27.45 19.05 -15.66
CA GLU A 16 -26.72 17.79 -15.79
C GLU A 16 -25.21 17.98 -15.63
N GLN A 17 -24.65 19.03 -16.24
CA GLN A 17 -23.23 19.36 -16.08
C GLN A 17 -22.90 19.75 -14.64
N GLN A 18 -23.78 20.52 -13.99
CA GLN A 18 -23.61 20.87 -12.59
C GLN A 18 -23.65 19.63 -11.68
N ALA A 19 -24.67 18.79 -11.81
CA ALA A 19 -24.79 17.57 -11.00
C ALA A 19 -23.60 16.63 -11.22
N CYS A 20 -23.12 16.51 -12.46
CA CYS A 20 -21.92 15.74 -12.78
C CYS A 20 -20.67 16.33 -12.08
N GLY A 21 -20.51 17.66 -12.10
CA GLY A 21 -19.42 18.35 -11.42
C GLY A 21 -19.45 18.16 -9.89
N GLU A 22 -20.65 18.19 -9.29
CA GLU A 22 -20.84 17.95 -7.86
C GLU A 22 -20.46 16.51 -7.46
N VAL A 23 -20.94 15.51 -8.20
CA VAL A 23 -20.59 14.10 -7.97
C VAL A 23 -19.08 13.86 -8.15
N GLN A 24 -18.46 14.50 -9.14
CA GLN A 24 -17.01 14.43 -9.33
C GLN A 24 -16.26 15.07 -8.16
N ALA A 25 -16.70 16.21 -7.67
CA ALA A 25 -16.12 16.88 -6.51
C ALA A 25 -16.28 16.04 -5.23
N GLU A 26 -17.44 15.40 -5.03
CA GLU A 26 -17.70 14.51 -3.90
C GLU A 26 -16.83 13.25 -3.95
N ARG A 27 -16.77 12.59 -5.11
CA ARG A 27 -15.87 11.44 -5.32
C ARG A 27 -14.41 11.83 -5.11
N ALA A 28 -14.01 13.00 -5.64
CA ALA A 28 -12.69 13.54 -5.44
C ALA A 28 -12.44 13.91 -3.97
N ALA A 29 -13.44 14.33 -3.20
CA ALA A 29 -13.30 14.59 -1.76
C ALA A 29 -13.21 13.29 -0.94
N TYR A 30 -14.02 12.29 -1.29
CA TYR A 30 -14.07 10.98 -0.65
C TYR A 30 -12.75 10.21 -0.83
N TYR A 31 -12.19 10.22 -2.04
CA TYR A 31 -10.90 9.60 -2.32
C TYR A 31 -9.71 10.56 -2.16
N LYS A 32 -9.94 11.88 -2.13
CA LYS A 32 -8.93 12.96 -2.11
C LYS A 32 -7.71 12.65 -2.98
N VAL A 33 -8.00 12.41 -4.26
CA VAL A 33 -7.01 12.40 -5.34
C VAL A 33 -6.63 13.87 -5.63
N ARG A 34 -5.90 14.51 -4.71
CA ARG A 34 -5.26 15.79 -5.02
C ARG A 34 -3.98 15.48 -5.76
N ALA A 35 -3.91 15.89 -7.03
CA ALA A 35 -2.77 15.70 -7.93
C ALA A 35 -1.44 16.30 -7.41
N GLU A 36 -1.41 16.98 -6.26
CA GLU A 36 -0.26 17.77 -5.83
C GLU A 36 0.25 17.50 -4.40
N LYS A 37 -0.41 16.67 -3.59
CA LYS A 37 0.09 16.37 -2.22
C LYS A 37 -0.03 14.89 -1.90
N SER A 38 1.13 14.23 -1.84
CA SER A 38 1.36 12.80 -1.59
C SER A 38 0.99 12.37 -0.17
N THR A 39 -0.27 12.50 0.24
CA THR A 39 -0.71 12.00 1.54
C THR A 39 -1.98 11.18 1.35
N PRO A 40 -1.97 9.86 1.63
CA PRO A 40 -3.19 9.05 1.55
C PRO A 40 -4.24 9.61 2.50
N THR A 41 -5.47 9.77 2.02
CA THR A 41 -6.58 10.39 2.77
C THR A 41 -7.29 9.40 3.69
N SER A 42 -8.27 9.87 4.48
CA SER A 42 -9.00 9.10 5.52
C SER A 42 -9.47 7.72 5.08
N ALA A 43 -10.18 7.59 3.94
CA ALA A 43 -10.65 6.28 3.48
C ALA A 43 -9.50 5.34 3.08
N LEU A 44 -8.51 5.85 2.34
CA LEU A 44 -7.34 5.07 1.95
C LEU A 44 -6.47 4.69 3.17
N LYS A 45 -6.38 5.59 4.15
CA LYS A 45 -5.71 5.36 5.45
C LYS A 45 -6.38 4.25 6.25
N VAL A 46 -7.71 4.18 6.24
CA VAL A 46 -8.45 3.09 6.89
C VAL A 46 -8.17 1.77 6.18
N VAL A 47 -8.23 1.72 4.85
CA VAL A 47 -7.91 0.50 4.10
C VAL A 47 -6.47 0.07 4.32
N LEU A 48 -5.51 0.99 4.18
CA LEU A 48 -4.09 0.70 4.38
C LEU A 48 -3.81 0.26 5.82
N GLY A 49 -4.38 0.94 6.81
CA GLY A 49 -4.26 0.56 8.21
C GLY A 49 -4.84 -0.83 8.49
N ASN A 50 -6.02 -1.13 7.94
CA ASN A 50 -6.64 -2.43 8.11
C ASN A 50 -5.84 -3.54 7.43
N VAL A 51 -5.36 -3.33 6.20
CA VAL A 51 -4.54 -4.32 5.49
C VAL A 51 -3.20 -4.51 6.18
N CYS A 52 -2.45 -3.44 6.46
CA CYS A 52 -1.13 -3.56 7.07
C CYS A 52 -1.19 -4.13 8.50
N CYS A 53 -2.06 -3.60 9.36
CA CYS A 53 -2.09 -4.00 10.77
C CYS A 53 -2.98 -5.23 11.00
N GLN A 54 -4.17 -5.30 10.40
CA GLN A 54 -5.07 -6.42 10.68
C GLN A 54 -4.78 -7.64 9.80
N VAL A 55 -4.30 -7.45 8.57
CA VAL A 55 -4.01 -8.58 7.68
C VAL A 55 -2.54 -8.99 7.77
N VAL A 56 -1.64 -8.10 7.37
CA VAL A 56 -0.21 -8.44 7.25
C VAL A 56 0.40 -8.75 8.61
N GLU A 57 0.24 -7.88 9.60
CA GLU A 57 0.84 -8.12 10.92
C GLU A 57 0.23 -9.35 11.61
N ARG A 58 -1.11 -9.47 11.61
CA ARG A 58 -1.80 -10.53 12.33
C ARG A 58 -1.67 -11.90 11.67
N HIS A 59 -1.74 -11.98 10.34
CA HIS A 59 -1.82 -13.27 9.63
C HIS A 59 -0.52 -13.66 8.93
N ILE A 60 0.41 -12.73 8.73
CA ILE A 60 1.73 -13.03 8.18
C ILE A 60 2.76 -12.94 9.31
N VAL A 61 3.08 -11.73 9.77
CA VAL A 61 4.22 -11.49 10.68
C VAL A 61 4.10 -12.26 12.00
N ARG A 62 2.92 -12.28 12.63
CA ARG A 62 2.73 -13.01 13.89
C ARG A 62 2.95 -14.51 13.74
N ASN A 63 2.57 -15.09 12.62
CA ASN A 63 2.78 -16.51 12.32
C ASN A 63 4.27 -16.80 12.04
N LEU A 64 5.01 -15.84 11.47
CA LEU A 64 6.46 -16.00 11.26
C LEU A 64 7.24 -16.16 12.57
N ARG A 65 6.76 -15.64 13.70
CA ARG A 65 7.40 -15.80 15.01
C ARG A 65 7.51 -17.26 15.47
N GLN A 66 6.73 -18.16 14.87
CA GLN A 66 6.74 -19.58 15.17
C GLN A 66 7.51 -20.41 14.13
N ILE A 67 8.14 -19.79 13.13
CA ILE A 67 8.87 -20.54 12.07
C ILE A 67 10.17 -21.15 12.59
N PHE A 68 10.79 -20.52 13.58
CA PHE A 68 11.95 -21.10 14.27
C PHE A 68 11.66 -21.05 15.77
N THR A 69 10.92 -22.05 16.25
CA THR A 69 10.86 -22.26 17.69
C THR A 69 12.18 -22.90 18.15
N LEU A 70 12.53 -22.72 19.44
CA LEU A 70 13.71 -23.37 20.01
C LEU A 70 13.67 -24.89 19.79
N THR A 71 12.47 -25.48 19.83
CA THR A 71 12.24 -26.90 19.56
C THR A 71 12.60 -27.27 18.12
N ASP A 72 12.24 -26.44 17.13
CA ASP A 72 12.58 -26.68 15.72
C ASP A 72 14.09 -26.59 15.49
N VAL A 73 14.75 -25.61 16.14
CA VAL A 73 16.21 -25.45 16.07
C VAL A 73 16.93 -26.65 16.70
N LEU A 74 16.41 -27.16 17.83
CA LEU A 74 16.96 -28.35 18.50
C LEU A 74 16.69 -29.65 17.73
N ALA A 75 15.71 -29.66 16.82
CA ALA A 75 15.38 -30.82 16.00
C ALA A 75 16.26 -30.94 14.74
N PHE A 76 17.07 -29.93 14.42
CA PHE A 76 18.01 -30.02 13.31
C PHE A 76 19.07 -31.09 13.54
N SER A 77 19.34 -31.89 12.51
CA SER A 77 20.47 -32.80 12.49
C SER A 77 21.79 -32.06 12.27
N ASP A 78 22.90 -32.65 12.71
CA ASP A 78 24.25 -32.08 12.51
C ASP A 78 24.52 -31.72 11.04
N LYS A 79 24.01 -32.53 10.10
CA LYS A 79 24.14 -32.30 8.66
C LYS A 79 23.36 -31.07 8.17
N GLU A 80 22.17 -30.82 8.72
CA GLU A 80 21.39 -29.63 8.40
C GLU A 80 22.04 -28.39 8.99
N VAL A 81 22.57 -28.48 10.21
CA VAL A 81 23.33 -27.39 10.84
C VAL A 81 24.58 -27.06 10.03
N GLU A 82 25.33 -28.08 9.58
CA GLU A 82 26.49 -27.90 8.71
C GLU A 82 26.13 -27.22 7.39
N LEU A 83 25.02 -27.61 6.75
CA LEU A 83 24.54 -26.97 5.53
C LEU A 83 24.12 -25.51 5.73
N ILE A 84 23.47 -25.18 6.86
CA ILE A 84 23.06 -23.81 7.20
C ILE A 84 24.29 -22.95 7.52
N ALA A 85 25.29 -23.51 8.21
CA ALA A 85 26.50 -22.81 8.63
C ALA A 85 27.58 -22.75 7.54
N SER A 86 27.47 -23.55 6.48
CA SER A 86 28.43 -23.59 5.38
C SER A 86 28.42 -22.28 4.59
N GLU A 87 29.60 -21.72 4.34
CA GLU A 87 29.70 -20.60 3.41
C GLU A 87 29.38 -21.05 1.98
N PRO A 88 28.66 -20.23 1.19
CA PRO A 88 28.51 -20.52 -0.22
C PRO A 88 29.89 -20.52 -0.90
N ASN A 89 30.19 -21.55 -1.69
CA ASN A 89 31.45 -21.79 -2.43
C ASN A 89 32.04 -20.59 -3.20
N ARG A 90 31.30 -19.49 -3.33
CA ARG A 90 31.75 -18.23 -3.93
C ARG A 90 32.60 -17.36 -3.00
N GLN A 91 32.52 -17.53 -1.68
CA GLN A 91 33.27 -16.72 -0.69
C GLN A 91 34.56 -17.40 -0.20
N ALA A 92 34.61 -18.74 -0.16
CA ALA A 92 35.80 -19.50 0.23
C ALA A 92 37.04 -19.15 -0.63
N LYS A 93 36.85 -18.83 -1.92
CA LYS A 93 37.95 -18.40 -2.82
C LYS A 93 38.59 -17.06 -2.47
N ARG A 94 37.98 -16.24 -1.60
CA ARG A 94 38.51 -14.91 -1.25
C ARG A 94 39.42 -14.92 -0.02
N VAL A 95 39.42 -16.02 0.73
CA VAL A 95 40.24 -16.20 1.94
C VAL A 95 41.51 -17.01 1.66
N GLU A 96 41.57 -17.71 0.51
CA GLU A 96 42.73 -18.52 0.09
C GLU A 96 43.77 -17.77 -0.79
N ASP A 97 43.57 -16.48 -1.09
CA ASP A 97 44.60 -15.66 -1.74
C ASP A 97 45.45 -14.93 -0.66
N PRO A 98 46.76 -15.26 -0.51
CA PRO A 98 47.66 -14.62 0.44
C PRO A 98 48.07 -13.18 0.09
#